data_AF-A0A1V3C3I6-F1
#
_entry.id   AF-A0A1V3C3I6-F1
#
_cell.length_a   1.000
_cell.length_b   1.000
_cell.length_c   1.000
_cell.angle_alpha   90.00
_cell.angle_beta   90.00
_cell.angle_gamma   90.00
#
_symmetry.space_group_name_H-M   'P 1'
#
loop_
_entity.id
_entity.type
_entity.pdbx_description
1 polymer ?
#
loop_
_entity_poly.entity_id
_entity_poly.type
_entity_poly.pdbx_seq_one_letter_code
_entity_poly.pdbx_strand_id
1 'polypeptide(L)'
;MVALMTVIGIVLFVFGLLFSIAWHELGHMSTAKMFGVKCTEFMVGFGRTLWSVRKGETEYGVKAIPLGGFVRMVGMLPPARQTADGGSRKLSRWRAMAEDAREASHVELSPEDQDRQFYQRAPWKRLIVMFAGPGMNVILAAILLGVLFMGIGVPQSTTQIGQVSECVVPAGSSATSCEDAPPTPAAEAGIRPGDVIVAIDGEPTPDWHTANQQIRESLGSTEIVVERDGERVPLDVDIVENKLPARDAEGEIVYKTDADGDYVYDEQGYRAYETETVGFLGIVFATERAPLTLGESAAEMGGMMVGVFDALVSLPSKVPDVFAAAFLGEERTQDSPVGIVGISRIGGEIMAQGLPVADTAAIMIQLLAGVNLFLFAFNMLPILPLDGGHMAGALWEWVKRGWARLLRRPEPAPVDVAMLTPVAYVVVACFLVFSVVLLVADLFNPVRLFG
;
A
#
# COMPACT_ATOMS: atom_id res chain seq x y z
N MET A 1 13.19 -21.35 -17.06
CA MET A 1 12.51 -20.08 -17.43
C MET A 1 11.80 -19.50 -16.20
N VAL A 2 10.78 -20.16 -15.66
CA VAL A 2 10.01 -19.73 -14.46
C VAL A 2 10.92 -19.33 -13.28
N ALA A 3 11.75 -20.25 -12.78
CA ALA A 3 12.62 -19.98 -11.62
C ALA A 3 13.59 -18.80 -11.83
N LEU A 4 14.09 -18.60 -13.06
CA LEU A 4 14.98 -17.47 -13.38
C LEU A 4 14.21 -16.14 -13.33
N MET A 5 13.00 -16.10 -13.91
CA MET A 5 12.15 -14.91 -13.90
C MET A 5 11.69 -14.55 -12.48
N THR A 6 11.38 -15.55 -11.65
CA THR A 6 11.07 -15.36 -10.24
C THR A 6 12.23 -14.70 -9.49
N VAL A 7 13.46 -15.20 -9.68
CA VAL A 7 14.66 -14.61 -9.04
C VAL A 7 14.89 -13.18 -9.51
N ILE A 8 14.73 -12.90 -10.81
CA ILE A 8 14.87 -11.54 -11.35
C ILE A 8 13.82 -10.60 -10.74
N GLY A 9 12.55 -11.03 -10.64
CA GLY A 9 11.47 -10.26 -10.02
C GLY A 9 11.76 -9.90 -8.57
N ILE A 10 12.17 -10.89 -7.77
CA ILE A 10 12.58 -10.69 -6.37
C ILE A 10 13.71 -9.67 -6.30
N VAL A 11 14.76 -9.83 -7.12
CA VAL A 11 15.93 -8.93 -7.11
C VAL A 11 15.53 -7.49 -7.46
N LEU A 12 14.75 -7.29 -8.52
CA LEU A 12 14.27 -5.97 -8.92
C LEU A 12 13.41 -5.32 -7.85
N PHE A 13 12.52 -6.09 -7.22
CA PHE A 13 11.67 -5.58 -6.14
C PHE A 13 12.50 -5.17 -4.92
N VAL A 14 13.44 -6.00 -4.48
CA VAL A 14 14.35 -5.69 -3.35
C VAL A 14 15.18 -4.44 -3.65
N PHE A 15 15.68 -4.27 -4.88
CA PHE A 15 16.36 -3.04 -5.28
C PHE A 15 15.44 -1.82 -5.21
N GLY A 16 14.20 -1.94 -5.68
CA GLY A 16 13.19 -0.88 -5.58
C GLY A 16 12.90 -0.50 -4.12
N LEU A 17 12.79 -1.50 -3.23
CA LEU A 17 12.58 -1.28 -1.80
C LEU A 17 13.78 -0.57 -1.15
N LEU A 18 15.01 -0.99 -1.45
CA LEU A 18 16.22 -0.33 -0.95
C LEU A 18 16.35 1.11 -1.44
N PHE A 19 15.96 1.35 -2.68
CA PHE A 19 15.89 2.71 -3.22
C PHE A 19 14.85 3.55 -2.47
N SER A 20 13.64 3.03 -2.24
CA SER A 20 12.59 3.70 -1.46
C SER A 20 13.06 4.08 -0.05
N ILE A 21 13.73 3.16 0.65
CA ILE A 21 14.32 3.43 1.96
C ILE A 21 15.38 4.54 1.88
N ALA A 22 16.31 4.46 0.93
CA ALA A 22 17.33 5.49 0.77
C ALA A 22 16.71 6.86 0.42
N TRP A 23 15.63 6.86 -0.37
CA TRP A 23 14.86 8.03 -0.77
C TRP A 23 14.15 8.68 0.41
N HIS A 24 13.58 7.88 1.32
CA HIS A 24 13.04 8.32 2.60
C HIS A 24 14.09 9.01 3.46
N GLU A 25 15.22 8.34 3.72
CA GLU A 25 16.32 8.88 4.52
C GLU A 25 16.87 10.19 3.93
N LEU A 26 16.88 10.30 2.60
CA LEU A 26 17.31 11.52 1.90
C LEU A 26 16.38 12.70 2.20
N GLY A 27 15.08 12.46 2.41
CA GLY A 27 14.11 13.47 2.84
C GLY A 27 14.48 14.09 4.18
N HIS A 28 14.77 13.26 5.19
CA HIS A 28 15.23 13.74 6.49
C HIS A 28 16.55 14.50 6.39
N MET A 29 17.55 13.92 5.72
CA MET A 29 18.88 14.53 5.62
C MET A 29 18.84 15.88 4.89
N SER A 30 18.13 15.96 3.77
CA SER A 30 18.09 17.17 2.94
C SER A 30 17.44 18.34 3.70
N THR A 31 16.32 18.09 4.37
CA THR A 31 15.62 19.12 5.15
C THR A 31 16.34 19.46 6.45
N ALA A 32 16.99 18.49 7.11
CA ALA A 32 17.82 18.75 8.28
C ALA A 32 18.99 19.68 7.95
N LYS A 33 19.70 19.41 6.84
CA LYS A 33 20.80 20.26 6.35
C LYS A 33 20.30 21.65 5.95
N MET A 34 19.11 21.74 5.32
CA MET A 34 18.48 23.02 4.99
C MET A 34 18.22 23.88 6.23
N PHE A 35 17.91 23.28 7.39
CA PHE A 35 17.77 23.99 8.67
C PHE A 35 19.07 24.08 9.48
N GLY A 36 20.22 23.80 8.86
CA GLY A 36 21.55 23.92 9.47
C GLY A 36 21.83 22.86 10.54
N VAL A 37 21.10 21.75 10.56
CA VAL A 37 21.40 20.61 11.44
C VAL A 37 22.50 19.77 10.78
N LYS A 38 23.47 19.33 11.58
CA LYS A 38 24.55 18.46 11.08
C LYS A 38 24.09 17.00 11.02
N CYS A 39 24.31 16.38 9.86
CA CYS A 39 24.07 14.95 9.65
C CYS A 39 25.42 14.24 9.47
N THR A 40 25.77 13.32 10.35
CA THR A 40 27.09 12.68 10.35
C THR A 40 27.12 11.37 9.56
N GLU A 41 26.03 10.62 9.56
CA GLU A 41 25.94 9.34 8.85
C GLU A 41 24.64 9.28 8.04
N PHE A 42 24.73 8.74 6.83
CA PHE A 42 23.65 8.31 5.97
C PHE A 42 23.93 6.85 5.60
N MET A 43 23.16 5.93 6.16
CA MET A 43 23.42 4.49 5.99
C MET A 43 22.15 3.80 5.49
N VAL A 44 22.29 3.03 4.41
CA VAL A 44 21.25 2.12 3.94
C VAL A 44 21.55 0.73 4.50
N GLY A 45 20.62 0.20 5.27
CA GLY A 45 20.73 -1.07 5.99
C GLY A 45 21.29 -0.97 7.41
N PHE A 46 21.46 -2.14 8.04
CA PHE A 46 22.00 -2.31 9.40
C PHE A 46 23.17 -3.30 9.45
N GLY A 47 23.88 -3.29 10.59
CA GLY A 47 25.00 -4.20 10.85
C GLY A 47 26.35 -3.70 10.31
N ARG A 48 27.20 -4.65 9.90
CA ARG A 48 28.55 -4.38 9.42
C ARG A 48 28.50 -3.54 8.14
N THR A 49 29.28 -2.46 8.08
CA THR A 49 29.44 -1.63 6.88
C THR A 49 30.13 -2.44 5.79
N LEU A 50 29.48 -2.57 4.63
CA LEU A 50 30.05 -3.22 3.45
C LEU A 50 30.92 -2.23 2.67
N TRP A 51 30.40 -1.01 2.53
CA TRP A 51 31.07 0.07 1.83
C TRP A 51 30.60 1.41 2.39
N SER A 52 31.52 2.36 2.55
CA SER A 52 31.18 3.74 2.86
C SER A 52 32.17 4.73 2.23
N VAL A 53 31.70 5.95 1.99
CA VAL A 53 32.48 7.07 1.50
C VAL A 53 32.11 8.32 2.29
N ARG A 54 33.12 9.05 2.76
CA ARG A 54 32.90 10.33 3.44
C ARG A 54 32.91 11.47 2.43
N LYS A 55 31.80 12.23 2.36
CA LYS A 55 31.68 13.42 1.53
C LYS A 55 31.29 14.61 2.41
N GLY A 56 32.24 15.51 2.63
CA GLY A 56 32.08 16.64 3.55
C GLY A 56 31.95 16.16 4.99
N GLU A 57 30.87 16.57 5.67
CA GLU A 57 30.59 16.22 7.06
C GLU A 57 29.79 14.91 7.24
N THR A 58 29.35 14.28 6.14
CA THR A 58 28.50 13.09 6.16
C THR A 58 29.22 11.87 5.58
N GLU A 59 29.14 10.75 6.28
CA GLU A 59 29.52 9.44 5.78
C GLU A 59 28.31 8.76 5.13
N TYR A 60 28.45 8.41 3.85
CA TYR A 60 27.45 7.71 3.07
C TYR A 60 27.85 6.24 2.93
N GLY A 61 26.98 5.29 3.24
CA GLY A 61 27.34 3.88 3.14
C GLY A 61 26.17 2.91 3.04
N VAL A 62 26.54 1.67 2.74
CA VAL A 62 25.65 0.51 2.69
C VAL A 62 26.12 -0.52 3.70
N LYS A 63 25.18 -1.08 4.47
CA LYS A 63 25.44 -2.09 5.50
C LYS A 63 24.91 -3.46 5.06
N ALA A 64 25.39 -4.50 5.73
CA ALA A 64 25.19 -5.89 5.33
C ALA A 64 23.73 -6.36 5.36
N ILE A 65 22.91 -5.80 6.25
CA ILE A 65 21.50 -6.19 6.41
C ILE A 65 20.64 -5.14 5.70
N PRO A 66 19.98 -5.47 4.57
CA PRO A 66 19.21 -4.51 3.75
C PRO A 66 17.81 -4.20 4.33
N LEU A 67 17.67 -4.15 5.66
CA LEU A 67 16.37 -3.99 6.34
C LEU A 67 16.23 -2.62 6.97
N GLY A 68 15.96 -1.59 6.16
CA GLY A 68 15.79 -0.20 6.62
C GLY A 68 17.02 0.66 6.37
N GLY A 69 17.04 1.87 6.93
CA GLY A 69 18.11 2.85 6.79
C GLY A 69 18.11 3.78 7.99
N PHE A 70 19.12 4.65 8.10
CA PHE A 70 19.11 5.70 9.10
C PHE A 70 19.98 6.89 8.72
N VAL A 71 19.56 8.08 9.16
CA VAL A 71 20.36 9.30 9.19
C VAL A 71 20.68 9.69 10.62
N ARG A 72 21.96 9.77 10.97
CA ARG A 72 22.37 10.30 12.27
C ARG A 72 22.40 11.82 12.24
N MET A 73 21.50 12.43 13.00
CA MET A 73 21.43 13.87 13.23
C MET A 73 21.99 14.23 14.60
N VAL A 74 22.81 15.27 14.63
CA VAL A 74 23.36 15.78 15.88
C VAL A 74 22.24 16.36 16.77
N GLY A 75 22.18 15.93 18.03
CA GLY A 75 21.21 16.44 19.01
C GLY A 75 19.76 15.95 18.80
N MET A 76 19.57 14.71 18.36
CA MET A 76 18.24 14.11 18.14
C MET A 76 17.43 13.97 19.45
N LEU A 77 18.07 13.59 20.56
CA LEU A 77 17.47 13.56 21.90
C LEU A 77 17.90 14.80 22.71
N PRO A 78 16.98 15.45 23.45
CA PRO A 78 17.32 16.57 24.31
C PRO A 78 18.15 16.11 25.53
N PRO A 79 19.02 16.98 26.06
CA PRO A 79 19.79 16.68 27.27
C PRO A 79 18.88 16.49 28.49
N ALA A 80 19.33 15.67 29.44
CA ALA A 80 18.60 15.44 30.68
C ALA A 80 18.32 16.75 31.42
N ARG A 81 17.11 16.89 32.00
CA ARG A 81 16.81 18.03 32.89
C ARG A 81 17.75 17.96 34.09
N GLN A 82 18.59 18.97 34.26
CA GLN A 82 19.33 19.17 35.51
C GLN A 82 18.31 19.50 36.61
N THR A 83 18.00 18.52 37.46
CA THR A 83 17.30 18.79 38.72
C THR A 83 18.27 19.46 39.68
N ALA A 84 17.85 20.54 40.33
CA ALA A 84 18.68 21.33 41.25
C ALA A 84 19.22 20.53 42.47
N ASP A 85 18.72 19.32 42.69
CA ASP A 85 19.26 18.41 43.69
C ASP A 85 20.36 17.52 43.07
N GLY A 86 21.62 17.88 43.32
CA GLY A 86 22.82 17.07 43.07
C GLY A 86 22.91 15.83 43.99
N GLY A 87 21.79 15.16 44.25
CA GLY A 87 21.70 14.00 45.11
C GLY A 87 21.74 12.71 44.31
N SER A 88 22.67 11.81 44.68
CA SER A 88 22.83 10.44 44.19
C SER A 88 21.63 9.54 44.50
N ARG A 89 20.44 9.88 43.99
CA ARG A 89 19.27 8.98 44.04
C ARG A 89 19.46 7.93 42.96
N LYS A 90 19.35 6.64 43.33
CA LYS A 90 19.31 5.52 42.37
C LYS A 90 18.37 5.91 41.24
N LEU A 91 18.91 6.06 40.04
CA LEU A 91 18.13 6.36 38.84
C LEU A 91 17.00 5.32 38.76
N SER A 92 15.76 5.79 38.58
CA SER A 92 14.66 4.89 38.22
C SER A 92 15.09 4.12 36.97
N ARG A 93 14.78 2.82 36.88
CA ARG A 93 15.13 1.98 35.72
C ARG A 93 14.73 2.63 34.39
N TRP A 94 13.64 3.41 34.40
CA TRP A 94 13.15 4.19 33.26
C TRP A 94 14.05 5.38 32.88
N ARG A 95 14.62 6.08 33.88
CA ARG A 95 15.56 7.18 33.65
C ARG A 95 16.91 6.66 33.18
N ALA A 96 17.38 5.54 33.74
CA ALA A 96 18.60 4.88 33.27
C ALA A 96 18.49 4.47 31.79
N MET A 97 17.38 3.83 31.38
CA MET A 97 17.14 3.50 29.97
C MET A 97 17.09 4.74 29.05
N ALA A 98 16.54 5.85 29.52
CA ALA A 98 16.51 7.09 28.75
C ALA A 98 17.92 7.72 28.63
N GLU A 99 18.76 7.60 29.66
CA GLU A 99 20.16 8.01 29.62
C GLU A 99 21.00 7.13 28.69
N ASP A 100 20.83 5.80 28.76
CA ASP A 100 21.50 4.86 27.85
C ASP A 100 21.16 5.16 26.38
N ALA A 101 19.88 5.45 26.08
CA ALA A 101 19.45 5.82 24.74
C ALA A 101 20.05 7.16 24.28
N ARG A 102 20.21 8.13 25.20
CA ARG A 102 20.93 9.38 24.89
C ARG A 102 22.38 9.10 24.57
N GLU A 103 23.07 8.31 25.38
CA GLU A 103 24.47 7.94 25.19
C GLU A 103 24.69 7.20 23.87
N ALA A 104 23.82 6.25 23.52
CA ALA A 104 23.86 5.55 22.23
C ALA A 104 23.58 6.48 21.02
N SER A 105 22.86 7.58 21.25
CA SER A 105 22.58 8.61 20.23
C SER A 105 23.58 9.77 20.23
N HIS A 106 24.49 9.84 21.21
CA HIS A 106 25.45 10.92 21.33
C HIS A 106 26.52 10.78 20.25
N VAL A 107 26.43 11.63 19.24
CA VAL A 107 27.53 11.91 18.33
C VAL A 107 28.50 12.84 19.05
N GLU A 108 29.80 12.54 19.01
CA GLU A 108 30.84 13.43 19.55
C GLU A 108 30.67 14.84 18.94
N LEU A 109 30.31 15.80 19.80
CA LEU A 109 30.10 17.18 19.42
C LEU A 109 31.46 17.88 19.32
N SER A 110 31.81 18.39 18.14
CA SER A 110 32.86 19.40 18.08
C SER A 110 32.33 20.71 18.68
N PRO A 111 33.19 21.59 19.24
CA PRO A 111 32.77 22.88 19.78
C PRO A 111 31.96 23.74 18.78
N GLU A 112 32.21 23.55 17.48
CA GLU A 112 31.52 24.25 16.39
C GLU A 112 30.10 23.69 16.09
N ASP A 113 29.76 22.50 16.60
CA ASP A 113 28.48 21.84 16.37
C ASP A 113 27.42 22.14 17.44
N GLN A 114 27.79 22.88 18.50
CA GLN A 114 26.90 23.14 19.64
C GLN A 114 25.61 23.89 19.26
N ASP A 115 25.65 24.75 18.23
CA ASP A 115 24.49 25.52 17.73
C ASP A 115 23.75 24.81 16.56
N ARG A 116 24.21 23.62 16.19
CA ARG A 116 23.71 22.84 15.05
C ARG A 116 22.87 21.62 15.46
N GLN A 117 22.39 21.63 16.71
CA GLN A 117 21.67 20.51 17.30
C GLN A 117 20.18 20.52 16.93
N PHE A 118 19.65 19.35 16.62
CA PHE A 118 18.27 19.16 16.17
C PHE A 118 17.24 19.64 17.21
N TYR A 119 17.39 19.27 18.49
CA TYR A 119 16.44 19.66 19.54
C TYR A 119 16.36 21.19 19.77
N GLN A 120 17.38 21.95 19.38
CA GLN A 120 17.40 23.40 19.50
C GLN A 120 16.58 24.09 18.40
N ARG A 121 16.27 23.39 17.31
CA ARG A 121 15.48 23.95 16.21
C ARG A 121 14.02 24.14 16.65
N ALA A 122 13.40 25.18 16.10
CA ALA A 122 12.00 25.48 16.37
C ALA A 122 11.11 24.25 16.10
N PRO A 123 10.04 24.02 16.90
CA PRO A 123 9.20 22.83 16.76
C PRO A 123 8.69 22.57 15.33
N TRP A 124 8.31 23.63 14.61
CA TRP A 124 7.86 23.52 13.22
C TRP A 124 8.96 23.06 12.25
N LYS A 125 10.23 23.46 12.48
CA LYS A 125 11.38 22.96 11.69
C LYS A 125 11.60 21.49 11.95
N ARG A 126 11.49 21.06 13.22
CA ARG A 126 11.60 19.64 13.60
C ARG A 126 10.47 18.82 12.97
N LEU A 127 9.24 19.33 12.95
CA LEU A 127 8.11 18.71 12.27
C LEU A 127 8.38 18.53 10.77
N ILE A 128 8.86 19.56 10.08
CA ILE A 128 9.19 19.45 8.65
C ILE A 128 10.27 18.41 8.41
N VAL A 129 11.33 18.37 9.23
CA VAL A 129 12.40 17.38 9.07
C VAL A 129 11.90 15.96 9.26
N MET A 130 11.08 15.71 10.30
CA MET A 130 10.53 14.38 10.55
C MET A 130 9.45 13.99 9.53
N PHE A 131 8.69 14.95 9.00
CA PHE A 131 7.75 14.67 7.92
C PHE A 131 8.45 14.46 6.57
N ALA A 132 9.62 15.04 6.36
CA ALA A 132 10.28 15.03 5.07
C ALA A 132 10.58 13.61 4.57
N GLY A 133 11.02 12.69 5.44
CA GLY A 133 11.24 11.30 5.04
C GLY A 133 9.97 10.60 4.56
N PRO A 134 8.92 10.48 5.39
CA PRO A 134 7.63 9.93 4.97
C PRO A 134 7.04 10.67 3.77
N GLY A 135 7.18 11.99 3.69
CA GLY A 135 6.75 12.80 2.54
C GLY A 135 7.44 12.41 1.24
N MET A 136 8.72 12.03 1.28
CA MET A 136 9.42 11.51 0.09
C MET A 136 8.83 10.18 -0.39
N ASN A 137 8.29 9.34 0.49
CA ASN A 137 7.61 8.11 0.08
C ASN A 137 6.32 8.41 -0.69
N VAL A 138 5.53 9.40 -0.24
CA VAL A 138 4.34 9.85 -0.98
C VAL A 138 4.72 10.42 -2.34
N ILE A 139 5.80 11.21 -2.40
CA ILE A 139 6.31 11.75 -3.68
C ILE A 139 6.73 10.60 -4.61
N LEU A 140 7.46 9.60 -4.09
CA LEU A 140 7.88 8.46 -4.89
C LEU A 140 6.67 7.64 -5.37
N ALA A 141 5.69 7.40 -4.50
CA ALA A 141 4.43 6.75 -4.86
C ALA A 141 3.68 7.54 -5.95
N ALA A 142 3.58 8.87 -5.83
CA ALA A 142 2.93 9.71 -6.84
C ALA A 142 3.65 9.64 -8.20
N ILE A 143 4.98 9.59 -8.22
CA ILE A 143 5.76 9.42 -9.45
C ILE A 143 5.50 8.04 -10.06
N LEU A 144 5.57 6.98 -9.26
CA LEU A 144 5.33 5.60 -9.69
C LEU A 144 3.92 5.41 -10.23
N LEU A 145 2.91 5.90 -9.50
CA LEU A 145 1.51 5.86 -9.90
C LEU A 145 1.23 6.78 -11.10
N GLY A 146 1.89 7.92 -11.21
CA GLY A 146 1.80 8.76 -12.41
C GLY A 146 2.32 8.04 -13.66
N VAL A 147 3.45 7.33 -13.55
CA VAL A 147 3.97 6.49 -14.64
C VAL A 147 2.99 5.35 -14.96
N LEU A 148 2.45 4.69 -13.93
CA LEU A 148 1.49 3.60 -14.09
C LEU A 148 0.20 4.07 -14.77
N PHE A 149 -0.46 5.07 -14.21
CA PHE A 149 -1.80 5.50 -14.59
C PHE A 149 -1.83 6.37 -15.83
N MET A 150 -0.91 7.33 -15.95
CA MET A 150 -0.89 8.25 -17.09
C MET A 150 0.02 7.75 -18.22
N GLY A 151 1.01 6.90 -17.90
CA GLY A 151 1.99 6.39 -18.86
C GLY A 151 1.62 5.02 -19.43
N ILE A 152 1.47 4.00 -18.57
CA ILE A 152 1.12 2.63 -19.00
C ILE A 152 -0.39 2.49 -19.20
N GLY A 153 -1.19 3.22 -18.42
CA GLY A 153 -2.64 3.12 -18.38
C GLY A 153 -3.13 1.98 -17.50
N VAL A 154 -4.41 2.01 -17.18
CA VAL A 154 -5.10 0.95 -16.44
C VAL A 154 -5.99 0.17 -17.40
N PRO A 155 -6.22 -1.14 -17.15
CA PRO A 155 -7.20 -1.89 -17.94
C PRO A 155 -8.59 -1.29 -17.72
N GLN A 156 -9.20 -0.80 -18.79
CA GLN A 156 -10.58 -0.31 -18.81
C GLN A 156 -11.41 -1.22 -19.69
N SER A 157 -12.60 -1.57 -19.20
CA SER A 157 -13.59 -2.29 -19.99
C SER A 157 -14.13 -1.38 -21.09
N THR A 158 -14.20 -1.91 -22.31
CA THR A 158 -14.75 -1.21 -23.46
C THR A 158 -16.16 -1.73 -23.78
N THR A 159 -16.88 -1.11 -24.70
CA THR A 159 -18.12 -1.69 -25.26
C THR A 159 -17.84 -2.71 -26.38
N GLN A 160 -16.57 -2.96 -26.70
CA GLN A 160 -16.18 -4.02 -27.61
C GLN A 160 -16.30 -5.38 -26.94
N ILE A 161 -16.74 -6.37 -27.69
CA ILE A 161 -16.91 -7.74 -27.24
C ILE A 161 -15.59 -8.48 -27.45
N GLY A 162 -14.97 -8.92 -26.35
CA GLY A 162 -13.71 -9.67 -26.38
C GLY A 162 -13.94 -11.16 -26.58
N GLN A 163 -14.95 -11.71 -25.92
CA GLN A 163 -15.30 -13.11 -26.00
C GLN A 163 -16.83 -13.30 -25.94
N VAL A 164 -17.32 -14.31 -26.64
CA VAL A 164 -18.70 -14.79 -26.54
C VAL A 164 -18.66 -16.17 -25.91
N SER A 165 -19.40 -16.37 -24.82
CA SER A 165 -19.50 -17.67 -24.15
C SER A 165 -20.40 -18.59 -24.96
N GLU A 166 -19.95 -19.83 -25.20
CA GLU A 166 -20.70 -20.78 -26.03
C GLU A 166 -21.96 -21.33 -25.33
N CYS A 167 -21.99 -21.34 -23.99
CA CYS A 167 -23.13 -21.85 -23.23
C CYS A 167 -23.37 -21.10 -21.92
N VAL A 168 -24.61 -21.19 -21.42
CA VAL A 168 -25.02 -20.60 -20.13
C VAL A 168 -24.48 -21.46 -18.98
N VAL A 169 -23.48 -20.95 -18.25
CA VAL A 169 -23.01 -21.55 -17.00
C VAL A 169 -23.65 -20.83 -15.79
N PRO A 170 -24.24 -21.56 -14.83
CA PRO A 170 -24.71 -20.97 -13.58
C PRO A 170 -23.55 -20.37 -12.77
N ALA A 171 -23.80 -19.27 -12.05
CA ALA A 171 -22.81 -18.72 -11.13
C ALA A 171 -22.40 -19.75 -10.06
N GLY A 172 -21.09 -19.93 -9.89
CA GLY A 172 -20.50 -20.91 -8.97
C GLY A 172 -20.26 -22.29 -9.57
N SER A 173 -20.58 -22.53 -10.85
CA SER A 173 -20.21 -23.79 -11.52
C SER A 173 -18.76 -23.74 -12.04
N SER A 174 -18.03 -24.84 -11.87
CA SER A 174 -16.70 -25.06 -12.46
C SER A 174 -16.77 -25.80 -13.81
N ALA A 175 -17.96 -25.83 -14.43
CA ALA A 175 -18.19 -26.53 -15.69
C ALA A 175 -17.35 -25.88 -16.80
N THR A 176 -16.46 -26.68 -17.37
CA THR A 176 -15.55 -26.28 -18.47
C THR A 176 -16.00 -26.80 -19.83
N SER A 177 -17.13 -27.51 -19.88
CA SER A 177 -17.69 -28.11 -21.09
C SER A 177 -19.19 -27.80 -21.23
N CYS A 178 -19.59 -27.48 -22.46
CA CYS A 178 -20.97 -27.17 -22.82
C CYS A 178 -21.83 -28.39 -23.21
N GLU A 179 -21.42 -29.62 -22.83
CA GLU A 179 -22.03 -30.86 -23.35
C GLU A 179 -23.55 -30.97 -23.13
N ASP A 180 -24.12 -30.27 -22.15
CA ASP A 180 -25.56 -30.30 -21.83
C ASP A 180 -26.19 -28.91 -21.55
N ALA A 181 -25.53 -27.81 -21.96
CA ALA A 181 -26.00 -26.45 -21.66
C ALA A 181 -26.52 -25.73 -22.93
N PRO A 182 -27.64 -24.97 -22.85
CA PRO A 182 -28.14 -24.21 -23.98
C PRO A 182 -27.13 -23.13 -24.41
N PRO A 183 -27.12 -22.75 -25.70
CA PRO A 183 -26.28 -21.66 -26.16
C PRO A 183 -26.63 -20.37 -25.43
N THR A 184 -25.67 -19.46 -25.30
CA THR A 184 -25.96 -18.14 -24.76
C THR A 184 -26.76 -17.31 -25.76
N PRO A 185 -27.56 -16.33 -25.30
CA PRO A 185 -28.29 -15.42 -26.20
C PRO A 185 -27.37 -14.73 -27.21
N ALA A 186 -26.15 -14.35 -26.80
CA ALA A 186 -25.16 -13.77 -27.71
C ALA A 186 -24.71 -14.74 -28.81
N ALA A 187 -24.45 -16.00 -28.45
CA ALA A 187 -24.06 -17.02 -29.42
C ALA A 187 -25.20 -17.31 -30.41
N GLU A 188 -26.44 -17.39 -29.94
CA GLU A 188 -27.63 -17.64 -30.76
C GLU A 188 -27.94 -16.47 -31.71
N ALA A 189 -27.80 -15.23 -31.22
CA ALA A 189 -27.98 -14.02 -32.03
C ALA A 189 -26.83 -13.75 -33.03
N GLY A 190 -25.75 -14.54 -32.98
CA GLY A 190 -24.61 -14.38 -33.89
C GLY A 190 -23.74 -13.15 -33.60
N ILE A 191 -23.69 -12.72 -32.34
CA ILE A 191 -22.70 -11.77 -31.83
C ILE A 191 -21.32 -12.40 -31.94
N ARG A 192 -20.30 -11.60 -32.28
CA ARG A 192 -18.93 -12.08 -32.51
C ARG A 192 -17.91 -11.28 -31.70
N PRO A 193 -16.79 -11.90 -31.31
CA PRO A 193 -15.62 -11.15 -30.83
C PRO A 193 -15.22 -10.07 -31.84
N GLY A 194 -14.97 -8.86 -31.35
CA GLY A 194 -14.65 -7.67 -32.14
C GLY A 194 -15.83 -6.71 -32.36
N ASP A 195 -17.07 -7.18 -32.21
CA ASP A 195 -18.28 -6.33 -32.29
C ASP A 195 -18.25 -5.26 -31.21
N VAL A 196 -18.69 -4.04 -31.52
CA VAL A 196 -18.84 -2.95 -30.54
C VAL A 196 -20.31 -2.69 -30.30
N ILE A 197 -20.79 -2.84 -29.07
CA ILE A 197 -22.18 -2.50 -28.74
C ILE A 197 -22.32 -0.97 -28.77
N VAL A 198 -23.28 -0.48 -29.57
CA VAL A 198 -23.53 0.97 -29.72
C VAL A 198 -24.92 1.40 -29.27
N ALA A 199 -25.88 0.48 -29.22
CA ALA A 199 -27.20 0.72 -28.63
C ALA A 199 -27.88 -0.57 -28.18
N ILE A 200 -28.75 -0.47 -27.18
CA ILE A 200 -29.62 -1.54 -26.68
C ILE A 200 -31.04 -0.96 -26.58
N ASP A 201 -32.02 -1.61 -27.21
CA ASP A 201 -33.42 -1.16 -27.32
C ASP A 201 -33.56 0.31 -27.78
N GLY A 202 -32.69 0.75 -28.68
CA GLY A 202 -32.65 2.11 -29.20
C GLY A 202 -31.97 3.15 -28.29
N GLU A 203 -31.54 2.77 -27.10
CA GLU A 203 -30.77 3.63 -26.19
C GLU A 203 -29.26 3.51 -26.46
N PRO A 204 -28.52 4.62 -26.60
CA PRO A 204 -27.08 4.57 -26.84
C PRO A 204 -26.29 4.01 -25.64
N THR A 205 -25.21 3.29 -25.95
CA THR A 205 -24.26 2.74 -24.97
C THR A 205 -22.89 3.42 -25.11
N PRO A 206 -22.69 4.63 -24.54
CA PRO A 206 -21.45 5.39 -24.72
C PRO A 206 -20.25 4.79 -23.98
N ASP A 207 -20.49 3.97 -22.95
CA ASP A 207 -19.48 3.38 -22.09
C ASP A 207 -19.91 1.99 -21.62
N TRP A 208 -18.94 1.27 -21.05
CA TRP A 208 -19.14 -0.08 -20.54
C TRP A 208 -20.19 -0.16 -19.42
N HIS A 209 -20.23 0.81 -18.51
CA HIS A 209 -21.13 0.78 -17.37
C HIS A 209 -22.59 0.86 -17.85
N THR A 210 -22.88 1.80 -18.75
CA THR A 210 -24.21 1.94 -19.40
C THR A 210 -24.61 0.66 -20.15
N ALA A 211 -23.69 0.10 -20.97
CA ALA A 211 -23.97 -1.12 -21.71
C ALA A 211 -24.26 -2.32 -20.80
N ASN A 212 -23.44 -2.51 -19.77
CA ASN A 212 -23.60 -3.61 -18.83
C ASN A 212 -24.87 -3.47 -17.98
N GLN A 213 -25.22 -2.25 -17.57
CA GLN A 213 -26.46 -2.00 -16.83
C GLN A 213 -27.69 -2.31 -17.70
N GLN A 214 -27.75 -1.79 -18.92
CA GLN A 214 -28.87 -2.04 -19.83
C GLN A 214 -29.04 -3.54 -20.12
N ILE A 215 -27.96 -4.29 -20.36
CA ILE A 215 -28.02 -5.76 -20.53
C ILE A 215 -28.64 -6.46 -19.31
N ARG A 216 -28.29 -6.02 -18.10
CA ARG A 216 -28.78 -6.62 -16.85
C ARG A 216 -30.25 -6.31 -16.58
N GLU A 217 -30.73 -5.18 -17.06
CA GLU A 217 -32.13 -4.73 -16.91
C GLU A 217 -33.05 -5.29 -18.00
N SER A 218 -32.51 -5.64 -19.17
CA SER A 218 -33.25 -6.24 -20.28
C SER A 218 -33.57 -7.72 -20.06
N LEU A 219 -34.77 -8.14 -20.48
CA LEU A 219 -35.23 -9.53 -20.47
C LEU A 219 -36.13 -9.82 -21.68
N GLY A 220 -35.97 -10.99 -22.28
CA GLY A 220 -36.69 -11.39 -23.49
C GLY A 220 -36.07 -10.79 -24.75
N SER A 221 -36.87 -10.66 -25.81
CA SER A 221 -36.46 -10.05 -27.09
C SER A 221 -36.06 -8.59 -26.90
N THR A 222 -34.78 -8.33 -27.18
CA THR A 222 -34.09 -7.05 -27.03
C THR A 222 -33.28 -6.78 -28.29
N GLU A 223 -33.43 -5.58 -28.87
CA GLU A 223 -32.64 -5.18 -30.04
C GLU A 223 -31.27 -4.67 -29.57
N ILE A 224 -30.21 -5.38 -29.94
CA ILE A 224 -28.82 -4.94 -29.72
C ILE A 224 -28.23 -4.51 -31.05
N VAL A 225 -27.85 -3.24 -31.15
CA VAL A 225 -27.13 -2.72 -32.32
C VAL A 225 -25.65 -2.80 -32.05
N VAL A 226 -24.94 -3.56 -32.88
CA VAL A 226 -23.48 -3.65 -32.85
C VAL A 226 -22.86 -2.98 -34.06
N GLU A 227 -21.69 -2.40 -33.90
CA GLU A 227 -20.83 -1.98 -34.99
C GLU A 227 -19.85 -3.11 -35.33
N ARG A 228 -19.93 -3.61 -36.56
CA ARG A 228 -19.08 -4.68 -37.10
C ARG A 228 -18.51 -4.20 -38.43
N ASP A 229 -17.19 -4.17 -38.54
CA ASP A 229 -16.47 -3.67 -39.73
C ASP A 229 -16.90 -2.25 -40.17
N GLY A 230 -17.33 -1.41 -39.22
CA GLY A 230 -17.81 -0.04 -39.45
C GLY A 230 -19.27 0.07 -39.91
N GLU A 231 -20.00 -1.04 -40.00
CA GLU A 231 -21.43 -1.07 -40.30
C GLU A 231 -22.24 -1.37 -39.03
N ARG A 232 -23.41 -0.73 -38.90
CA ARG A 232 -24.35 -1.01 -37.80
C ARG A 232 -25.22 -2.21 -38.16
N VAL A 233 -25.09 -3.26 -37.37
CA VAL A 233 -25.84 -4.52 -37.51
C VAL A 233 -26.82 -4.62 -36.34
N PRO A 234 -28.13 -4.46 -36.58
CA PRO A 234 -29.14 -4.73 -35.57
C PRO A 234 -29.29 -6.25 -35.40
N LEU A 235 -29.26 -6.71 -34.15
CA LEU A 235 -29.43 -8.11 -33.77
C LEU A 235 -30.60 -8.19 -32.77
N ASP A 236 -31.57 -9.06 -33.02
CA ASP A 236 -32.63 -9.37 -32.06
C ASP A 236 -32.14 -10.51 -31.17
N VAL A 237 -32.07 -10.24 -29.86
CA VAL A 237 -31.46 -11.14 -28.88
C VAL A 237 -32.48 -11.47 -27.81
N ASP A 238 -32.68 -12.76 -27.52
CA ASP A 238 -33.55 -13.19 -26.43
C ASP A 238 -32.76 -13.28 -25.11
N ILE A 239 -32.67 -12.17 -24.38
CA ILE A 239 -31.91 -12.09 -23.14
C ILE A 239 -32.58 -12.94 -22.05
N VAL A 240 -31.84 -13.90 -21.52
CA VAL A 240 -32.33 -14.82 -20.48
C VAL A 240 -31.96 -14.33 -19.09
N GLU A 241 -32.74 -14.74 -18.08
CA GLU A 241 -32.38 -14.51 -16.68
C GLU A 241 -31.24 -15.47 -16.24
N ASN A 242 -30.25 -14.94 -15.54
CA ASN A 242 -29.26 -15.75 -14.83
C ASN A 242 -28.93 -15.11 -13.46
N LYS A 243 -28.40 -15.93 -12.55
CA LYS A 243 -27.93 -15.48 -11.25
C LYS A 243 -26.47 -15.01 -11.39
N LEU A 244 -26.20 -13.73 -11.21
CA LEU A 244 -24.88 -13.11 -11.35
C LEU A 244 -24.44 -12.42 -10.04
N PRO A 245 -23.15 -12.08 -9.88
CA PRO A 245 -22.71 -11.23 -8.77
C PRO A 245 -23.47 -9.89 -8.80
N ALA A 246 -24.01 -9.48 -7.66
CA ALA A 246 -24.68 -8.20 -7.48
C ALA A 246 -23.68 -7.06 -7.65
N ARG A 247 -24.15 -5.96 -8.24
CA ARG A 247 -23.34 -4.75 -8.45
C ARG A 247 -24.01 -3.53 -7.82
N ASP A 248 -23.20 -2.61 -7.30
CA ASP A 248 -23.69 -1.33 -6.77
C ASP A 248 -23.94 -0.30 -7.89
N ALA A 249 -24.27 0.94 -7.52
CA ALA A 249 -24.59 2.01 -8.46
C ALA A 249 -23.40 2.44 -9.31
N GLU A 250 -22.18 2.18 -8.84
CA GLU A 250 -20.92 2.42 -9.55
C GLU A 250 -20.53 1.21 -10.42
N GLY A 251 -21.26 0.10 -10.31
CA GLY A 251 -21.05 -1.11 -11.05
C GLY A 251 -20.00 -2.03 -10.42
N GLU A 252 -19.60 -1.79 -9.17
CA GLU A 252 -18.65 -2.62 -8.43
C GLU A 252 -19.35 -3.83 -7.80
N ILE A 253 -18.61 -4.94 -7.61
CA ILE A 253 -19.19 -6.16 -7.05
C ILE A 253 -19.50 -5.97 -5.56
N VAL A 254 -20.73 -6.29 -5.17
CA VAL A 254 -21.16 -6.27 -3.76
C VAL A 254 -20.70 -7.56 -3.07
N TYR A 255 -19.82 -7.42 -2.10
CA TYR A 255 -19.34 -8.54 -1.26
C TYR A 255 -20.19 -8.70 -0.01
N LYS A 256 -20.40 -9.96 0.41
CA LYS A 256 -21.10 -10.28 1.66
C LYS A 256 -20.26 -9.86 2.86
N THR A 257 -20.91 -9.23 3.82
CA THR A 257 -20.34 -8.92 5.13
C THR A 257 -21.14 -9.60 6.25
N ASP A 258 -20.48 -9.92 7.35
CA ASP A 258 -21.14 -10.42 8.56
C ASP A 258 -21.76 -9.28 9.40
N ALA A 259 -22.23 -9.61 10.61
CA ALA A 259 -22.89 -8.66 11.50
C ALA A 259 -21.93 -7.58 12.07
N ASP A 260 -20.63 -7.87 12.07
CA ASP A 260 -19.58 -6.98 12.56
C ASP A 260 -18.99 -6.13 11.42
N GLY A 261 -19.40 -6.39 10.17
CA GLY A 261 -18.97 -5.68 8.97
C GLY A 261 -17.74 -6.29 8.31
N ASP A 262 -17.29 -7.47 8.75
CA ASP A 262 -16.17 -8.19 8.15
C ASP A 262 -16.62 -8.99 6.91
N TYR A 263 -15.74 -9.11 5.91
CA TYR A 263 -16.05 -9.87 4.70
C TYR A 263 -16.23 -11.37 5.00
N VAL A 264 -17.27 -11.95 4.42
CA VAL A 264 -17.49 -13.40 4.44
C VAL A 264 -16.66 -14.03 3.33
N TYR A 265 -15.94 -15.11 3.64
CA TYR A 265 -15.12 -15.86 2.69
C TYR A 265 -15.79 -17.19 2.30
N ASP A 266 -15.58 -17.64 1.07
CA ASP A 266 -16.02 -18.94 0.59
C ASP A 266 -15.05 -20.07 1.00
N GLU A 267 -15.38 -21.32 0.64
CA GLU A 267 -14.57 -22.51 0.98
C GLU A 267 -13.16 -22.48 0.37
N GLN A 268 -12.90 -21.56 -0.57
CA GLN A 268 -11.62 -21.39 -1.24
C GLN A 268 -10.85 -20.16 -0.70
N GLY A 269 -11.40 -19.47 0.30
CA GLY A 269 -10.79 -18.30 0.90
C GLY A 269 -10.96 -17.01 0.09
N TYR A 270 -11.85 -16.99 -0.91
CA TYR A 270 -12.19 -15.77 -1.65
C TYR A 270 -13.37 -15.05 -1.01
N ARG A 271 -13.47 -13.73 -1.19
CA ARG A 271 -14.61 -12.95 -0.68
C ARG A 271 -15.89 -13.43 -1.37
N ALA A 272 -16.83 -13.91 -0.58
CA ALA A 272 -18.14 -14.31 -1.05
C ALA A 272 -18.92 -13.07 -1.50
N TYR A 273 -19.47 -13.09 -2.71
CA TYR A 273 -20.27 -12.00 -3.24
C TYR A 273 -21.77 -12.22 -3.05
N GLU A 274 -22.50 -11.12 -2.97
CA GLU A 274 -23.95 -11.13 -3.09
C GLU A 274 -24.36 -11.45 -4.52
N THR A 275 -25.52 -12.06 -4.69
CA THR A 275 -25.98 -12.51 -6.01
C THR A 275 -27.37 -11.95 -6.28
N GLU A 276 -27.59 -11.51 -7.50
CA GLU A 276 -28.88 -11.06 -8.00
C GLU A 276 -29.25 -11.78 -9.29
N THR A 277 -30.55 -11.89 -9.57
CA THR A 277 -31.06 -12.44 -10.82
C THR A 277 -31.30 -11.29 -11.77
N VAL A 278 -30.58 -11.29 -12.89
CA VAL A 278 -30.55 -10.22 -13.89
C VAL A 278 -30.43 -10.80 -15.30
N GLY A 279 -30.61 -9.96 -16.31
CA GLY A 279 -30.40 -10.30 -17.72
C GLY A 279 -28.97 -10.79 -17.98
N PHE A 280 -28.86 -11.85 -18.78
CA PHE A 280 -27.62 -12.52 -19.14
C PHE A 280 -27.51 -12.71 -20.64
N LEU A 281 -26.57 -11.98 -21.23
CA LEU A 281 -26.28 -12.03 -22.67
C LEU A 281 -25.25 -13.12 -23.02
N GLY A 282 -24.29 -13.40 -22.14
CA GLY A 282 -23.22 -14.39 -22.37
C GLY A 282 -22.01 -13.85 -23.13
N ILE A 283 -21.60 -12.61 -22.86
CA ILE A 283 -20.40 -11.99 -23.42
C ILE A 283 -19.42 -11.58 -22.33
N VAL A 284 -18.16 -11.43 -22.72
CA VAL A 284 -17.12 -10.76 -21.94
C VAL A 284 -16.63 -9.58 -22.77
N PHE A 285 -16.73 -8.38 -22.20
CA PHE A 285 -16.19 -7.17 -22.82
C PHE A 285 -14.67 -7.24 -22.95
N ALA A 286 -14.15 -6.71 -24.05
CA ALA A 286 -12.72 -6.54 -24.25
C ALA A 286 -12.19 -5.48 -23.28
N THR A 287 -10.99 -5.72 -22.75
CA THR A 287 -10.27 -4.76 -21.94
C THR A 287 -9.17 -4.13 -22.77
N GLU A 288 -9.05 -2.80 -22.68
CA GLU A 288 -7.97 -2.05 -23.30
C GLU A 288 -7.26 -1.23 -22.22
N ARG A 289 -5.95 -1.02 -22.36
CA ARG A 289 -5.22 -0.13 -21.47
C ARG A 289 -5.39 1.32 -21.93
N ALA A 290 -6.02 2.12 -21.09
CA ALA A 290 -6.19 3.55 -21.34
C ALA A 290 -5.53 4.37 -20.23
N PRO A 291 -4.85 5.48 -20.58
CA PRO A 291 -4.25 6.37 -19.60
C PRO A 291 -5.33 7.16 -18.85
N LEU A 292 -5.15 7.29 -17.55
CA LEU A 292 -5.98 8.16 -16.72
C LEU A 292 -5.54 9.62 -16.86
N THR A 293 -6.49 10.53 -16.69
CA THR A 293 -6.20 11.96 -16.53
C THR A 293 -5.49 12.21 -15.19
N LEU A 294 -4.93 13.41 -15.01
CA LEU A 294 -4.32 13.81 -13.74
C LEU A 294 -5.32 13.77 -12.58
N GLY A 295 -6.58 14.15 -12.83
CA GLY A 295 -7.64 14.16 -11.82
C GLY A 295 -8.01 12.76 -11.38
N GLU A 296 -8.24 11.85 -12.34
CA GLU A 296 -8.54 10.45 -12.07
C GLU A 296 -7.37 9.74 -11.39
N SER A 297 -6.13 9.98 -11.86
CA SER A 297 -4.92 9.43 -11.24
C SER A 297 -4.77 9.88 -9.78
N ALA A 298 -5.11 11.14 -9.47
CA ALA A 298 -5.09 11.65 -8.11
C ALA A 298 -6.21 11.06 -7.23
N ALA A 299 -7.38 10.83 -7.80
CA ALA A 299 -8.49 10.16 -7.12
C ALA A 299 -8.13 8.71 -6.78
N GLU A 300 -7.58 7.96 -7.74
CA GLU A 300 -7.08 6.59 -7.55
C GLU A 300 -6.00 6.50 -6.46
N MET A 301 -5.00 7.38 -6.52
CA MET A 301 -3.98 7.47 -5.48
C MET A 301 -4.60 7.80 -4.11
N GLY A 302 -5.63 8.66 -4.07
CA GLY A 302 -6.40 8.97 -2.87
C GLY A 302 -7.11 7.74 -2.30
N GLY A 303 -7.78 6.96 -3.15
CA GLY A 303 -8.42 5.70 -2.77
C GLY A 303 -7.42 4.69 -2.20
N MET A 304 -6.27 4.52 -2.85
CA MET A 304 -5.19 3.68 -2.31
C MET A 304 -4.68 4.16 -0.96
N MET A 305 -4.52 5.47 -0.79
CA MET A 305 -4.07 6.03 0.49
C MET A 305 -5.08 5.73 1.60
N VAL A 306 -6.38 5.91 1.35
CA VAL A 306 -7.44 5.56 2.32
C VAL A 306 -7.40 4.07 2.65
N GLY A 307 -7.35 3.20 1.64
CA GLY A 307 -7.26 1.76 1.85
C GLY A 307 -6.02 1.33 2.66
N VAL A 308 -4.88 2.00 2.49
CA VAL A 308 -3.69 1.78 3.31
C VAL A 308 -3.90 2.19 4.77
N PHE A 309 -4.58 3.31 5.02
CA PHE A 309 -4.92 3.71 6.39
C PHE A 309 -5.90 2.74 7.05
N ASP A 310 -6.91 2.29 6.32
CA ASP A 310 -7.89 1.30 6.82
C ASP A 310 -7.21 -0.04 7.13
N ALA A 311 -6.30 -0.49 6.26
CA ALA A 311 -5.46 -1.66 6.50
C ALA A 311 -4.58 -1.50 7.76
N LEU A 312 -4.06 -0.30 8.02
CA LEU A 312 -3.22 -0.03 9.19
C LEU A 312 -4.04 0.00 10.49
N VAL A 313 -5.26 0.53 10.45
CA VAL A 313 -6.18 0.58 11.60
C VAL A 313 -6.72 -0.82 11.94
N SER A 314 -6.98 -1.65 10.92
CA SER A 314 -7.41 -3.03 11.10
C SER A 314 -6.28 -4.01 11.43
N LEU A 315 -5.00 -3.62 11.25
CA LEU A 315 -3.85 -4.48 11.50
C LEU A 315 -3.88 -5.20 12.87
N PRO A 316 -4.24 -4.56 14.02
CA PRO A 316 -4.27 -5.23 15.31
C PRO A 316 -5.27 -6.39 15.40
N SER A 317 -6.42 -6.31 14.72
CA SER A 317 -7.41 -7.40 14.74
C SER A 317 -6.96 -8.58 13.90
N LYS A 318 -6.07 -8.38 12.91
CA LYS A 318 -5.52 -9.44 12.05
C LYS A 318 -4.31 -10.18 12.65
N VAL A 319 -3.69 -9.66 13.72
CA VAL A 319 -2.51 -10.30 14.34
C VAL A 319 -2.78 -11.74 14.82
N PRO A 320 -3.90 -12.05 15.50
CA PRO A 320 -4.23 -13.42 15.91
C PRO A 320 -4.34 -14.37 14.72
N ASP A 321 -4.98 -13.94 13.64
CA ASP A 321 -5.18 -14.75 12.42
C ASP A 321 -3.84 -15.13 11.79
N VAL A 322 -2.91 -14.18 11.69
CA VAL A 322 -1.56 -14.44 11.18
C VAL A 322 -0.81 -15.41 12.10
N PHE A 323 -0.95 -15.28 13.42
CA PHE A 323 -0.34 -16.21 14.36
C PHE A 323 -0.92 -17.62 14.24
N ALA A 324 -2.25 -17.73 14.12
CA ALA A 324 -2.92 -19.00 13.94
C ALA A 324 -2.53 -19.66 12.60
N ALA A 325 -2.45 -18.88 11.54
CA ALA A 325 -1.98 -19.36 10.25
C ALA A 325 -0.49 -19.79 10.25
N ALA A 326 0.34 -19.14 11.07
CA ALA A 326 1.76 -19.47 11.18
C ALA A 326 2.04 -20.74 12.02
N PHE A 327 1.26 -20.98 13.08
CA PHE A 327 1.58 -22.00 14.08
C PHE A 327 0.47 -23.03 14.36
N LEU A 328 -0.77 -22.73 14.03
CA LEU A 328 -1.94 -23.59 14.30
C LEU A 328 -2.48 -24.30 13.04
N GLY A 329 -1.91 -23.98 11.86
CA GLY A 329 -2.27 -24.63 10.59
C GLY A 329 -3.53 -24.08 9.92
N GLU A 330 -4.00 -22.90 10.34
CA GLU A 330 -5.09 -22.19 9.65
C GLU A 330 -4.62 -21.64 8.30
N GLU A 331 -5.53 -21.48 7.35
CA GLU A 331 -5.21 -20.92 6.04
C GLU A 331 -5.16 -19.40 6.06
N ARG A 332 -4.30 -18.82 5.22
CA ARG A 332 -4.22 -17.36 5.08
C ARG A 332 -5.21 -16.86 4.05
N THR A 333 -6.02 -15.90 4.45
CA THR A 333 -6.88 -15.12 3.57
C THR A 333 -6.08 -14.11 2.75
N GLN A 334 -6.68 -13.59 1.67
CA GLN A 334 -6.03 -12.61 0.79
C GLN A 334 -5.79 -11.24 1.45
N ASP A 335 -6.56 -10.89 2.48
CA ASP A 335 -6.40 -9.66 3.26
C ASP A 335 -5.42 -9.81 4.43
N SER A 336 -4.81 -11.00 4.60
CA SER A 336 -3.86 -11.25 5.68
C SER A 336 -2.59 -10.39 5.53
N PRO A 337 -2.11 -9.71 6.59
CA PRO A 337 -0.91 -8.87 6.55
C PRO A 337 0.32 -9.57 5.99
N VAL A 338 0.96 -9.04 4.95
CA VAL A 338 2.11 -9.69 4.28
C VAL A 338 3.43 -9.05 4.72
N GLY A 339 4.44 -9.87 5.04
CA GLY A 339 5.78 -9.40 5.35
C GLY A 339 6.64 -9.09 4.12
N ILE A 340 7.87 -8.61 4.35
CA ILE A 340 8.81 -8.24 3.27
C ILE A 340 9.13 -9.45 2.37
N VAL A 341 9.22 -10.65 2.96
CA VAL A 341 9.50 -11.90 2.22
C VAL A 341 8.30 -12.30 1.37
N GLY A 342 7.08 -12.23 1.92
CA GLY A 342 5.85 -12.49 1.17
C GLY A 342 5.67 -11.55 -0.02
N ILE A 343 5.89 -10.25 0.17
CA ILE A 343 5.78 -9.28 -0.95
C ILE A 343 6.85 -9.54 -2.02
N SER A 344 8.08 -9.88 -1.61
CA SER A 344 9.15 -10.23 -2.56
C SER A 344 8.79 -11.49 -3.36
N ARG A 345 8.22 -12.49 -2.70
CA ARG A 345 7.72 -13.72 -3.33
C ARG A 345 6.60 -13.43 -4.33
N ILE A 346 5.63 -12.61 -3.95
CA ILE A 346 4.56 -12.15 -4.84
C ILE A 346 5.16 -11.51 -6.11
N GLY A 347 6.16 -10.62 -5.97
CA GLY A 347 6.88 -10.04 -7.10
C GLY A 347 7.56 -11.07 -8.02
N GLY A 348 8.09 -12.15 -7.44
CA GLY A 348 8.66 -13.27 -8.19
C GLY A 348 7.60 -14.15 -8.88
N GLU A 349 6.44 -14.35 -8.26
CA GLU A 349 5.31 -15.10 -8.82
C GLU A 349 4.71 -14.36 -10.03
N ILE A 350 4.58 -13.03 -9.94
CA ILE A 350 4.10 -12.18 -11.05
C ILE A 350 5.00 -12.34 -12.29
N MET A 351 6.32 -12.28 -12.12
CA MET A 351 7.27 -12.47 -13.23
C MET A 351 7.24 -13.90 -13.82
N ALA A 352 6.79 -14.88 -13.04
CA ALA A 352 6.72 -16.27 -13.45
C ALA A 352 5.46 -16.61 -14.28
N GLN A 353 4.42 -15.76 -14.24
CA GLN A 353 3.13 -16.02 -14.90
C GLN A 353 3.17 -15.91 -16.42
N GLY A 354 4.22 -15.34 -17.00
CA GLY A 354 4.31 -15.14 -18.45
C GLY A 354 3.34 -14.07 -18.97
N LEU A 355 2.90 -13.15 -18.10
CA LEU A 355 2.10 -11.99 -18.47
C LEU A 355 2.86 -11.11 -19.49
N PRO A 356 2.12 -10.31 -20.29
CA PRO A 356 2.73 -9.25 -21.09
C PRO A 356 3.63 -8.35 -20.24
N VAL A 357 4.71 -7.84 -20.85
CA VAL A 357 5.71 -7.02 -20.14
C VAL A 357 5.07 -5.78 -19.51
N ALA A 358 4.10 -5.17 -20.19
CA ALA A 358 3.38 -4.00 -19.67
C ALA A 358 2.57 -4.33 -18.40
N ASP A 359 1.91 -5.49 -18.36
CA ASP A 359 1.12 -5.93 -17.20
C ASP A 359 2.02 -6.27 -16.02
N THR A 360 3.11 -6.98 -16.29
CA THR A 360 4.12 -7.32 -15.29
C THR A 360 4.73 -6.05 -14.69
N ALA A 361 5.13 -5.09 -15.54
CA ALA A 361 5.67 -3.81 -15.08
C ALA A 361 4.62 -3.01 -14.29
N ALA A 362 3.37 -3.00 -14.74
CA ALA A 362 2.28 -2.30 -14.08
C ALA A 362 2.07 -2.81 -12.64
N ILE A 363 1.95 -4.13 -12.46
CA ILE A 363 1.76 -4.74 -11.14
C ILE A 363 3.00 -4.49 -10.26
N MET A 364 4.21 -4.61 -10.80
CA MET A 364 5.43 -4.35 -10.03
C MET A 364 5.54 -2.89 -9.55
N ILE A 365 5.17 -1.94 -10.41
CA ILE A 365 5.12 -0.51 -10.07
C ILE A 365 4.04 -0.26 -9.01
N GLN A 366 2.86 -0.88 -9.16
CA GLN A 366 1.76 -0.76 -8.20
C GLN A 366 2.16 -1.31 -6.83
N LEU A 367 2.82 -2.48 -6.77
CA LEU A 367 3.33 -3.03 -5.52
C LEU A 367 4.34 -2.10 -4.85
N LEU A 368 5.31 -1.57 -5.61
CA LEU A 368 6.30 -0.66 -5.06
C LEU A 368 5.67 0.66 -4.58
N ALA A 369 4.69 1.19 -5.31
CA ALA A 369 3.93 2.37 -4.91
C ALA A 369 3.13 2.11 -3.64
N GLY A 370 2.43 0.97 -3.56
CA GLY A 370 1.67 0.54 -2.38
C GLY A 370 2.55 0.40 -1.15
N VAL A 371 3.74 -0.20 -1.29
CA VAL A 371 4.72 -0.26 -0.19
C VAL A 371 5.16 1.13 0.25
N ASN A 372 5.38 2.07 -0.68
CA ASN A 372 5.74 3.45 -0.32
C ASN A 372 4.60 4.17 0.43
N LEU A 373 3.34 4.00 0.00
CA LEU A 373 2.18 4.53 0.71
C LEU A 373 2.04 3.92 2.10
N PHE A 374 2.24 2.59 2.22
CA PHE A 374 2.24 1.91 3.51
C PHE A 374 3.37 2.41 4.41
N LEU A 375 4.60 2.55 3.91
CA LEU A 375 5.73 3.11 4.67
C LEU A 375 5.45 4.54 5.11
N PHE A 376 4.78 5.36 4.29
CA PHE A 376 4.32 6.68 4.71
C PHE A 376 3.33 6.58 5.88
N ALA A 377 2.22 5.85 5.71
CA ALA A 377 1.17 5.75 6.72
C ALA A 377 1.70 5.15 8.03
N PHE A 378 2.53 4.10 7.94
CA PHE A 378 3.18 3.47 9.08
C PHE A 378 4.09 4.46 9.82
N ASN A 379 4.97 5.19 9.12
CA ASN A 379 5.84 6.18 9.77
C ASN A 379 5.09 7.40 10.33
N MET A 380 3.84 7.63 9.94
CA MET A 380 2.97 8.65 10.55
C MET A 380 2.36 8.24 11.89
N LEU A 381 2.46 6.97 12.28
CA LEU A 381 1.96 6.51 13.58
C LEU A 381 2.67 7.26 14.73
N PRO A 382 1.93 7.74 15.75
CA PRO A 382 2.46 8.53 16.85
C PRO A 382 3.21 7.68 17.89
N ILE A 383 4.21 6.91 17.44
CA ILE A 383 4.99 5.96 18.21
C ILE A 383 6.48 6.26 17.99
N LEU A 384 7.27 6.32 19.06
CA LEU A 384 8.67 6.80 19.01
C LEU A 384 9.67 6.05 18.16
N PRO A 385 9.56 4.73 17.92
CA PRO A 385 10.43 4.08 16.95
C PRO A 385 10.25 4.61 15.53
N LEU A 386 9.17 5.36 15.27
CA LEU A 386 8.77 5.90 13.99
C LEU A 386 8.82 7.44 14.02
N ASP A 387 8.89 8.06 12.85
CA ASP A 387 8.98 9.52 12.73
C ASP A 387 7.80 10.24 13.38
N GLY A 388 6.61 9.64 13.27
CA GLY A 388 5.36 10.11 13.86
C GLY A 388 5.42 10.29 15.36
N GLY A 389 6.21 9.50 16.09
CA GLY A 389 6.42 9.70 17.52
C GLY A 389 7.20 10.98 17.84
N HIS A 390 8.24 11.28 17.07
CA HIS A 390 8.99 12.53 17.19
C HIS A 390 8.15 13.74 16.77
N MET A 391 7.35 13.58 15.71
CA MET A 391 6.40 14.61 15.29
C MET A 391 5.33 14.87 16.33
N ALA A 392 4.73 13.85 16.93
CA ALA A 392 3.72 14.00 17.98
C ALA A 392 4.28 14.80 19.17
N GLY A 393 5.53 14.53 19.56
CA GLY A 393 6.22 15.31 20.59
C GLY A 393 6.42 16.78 20.20
N ALA A 394 6.87 17.06 18.97
CA ALA A 394 7.09 18.42 18.48
C ALA A 394 5.77 19.18 18.27
N LEU A 395 4.71 18.52 17.81
CA LEU A 395 3.36 19.05 17.67
C LEU A 395 2.78 19.42 19.03
N TRP A 396 2.89 18.52 20.01
CA TRP A 396 2.48 18.80 21.39
C TRP A 396 3.23 19.99 21.99
N GLU A 397 4.53 20.11 21.73
CA GLU A 397 5.31 21.26 22.15
C GLU A 397 4.85 22.56 21.46
N TRP A 398 4.58 22.52 20.15
CA TRP A 398 4.08 23.65 19.38
C TRP A 398 2.72 24.14 19.92
N VAL A 399 1.79 23.22 20.17
CA VAL A 399 0.47 23.52 20.77
C VAL A 399 0.63 24.16 22.15
N LYS A 400 1.44 23.57 23.04
CA LYS A 400 1.70 24.13 24.39
C LYS A 400 2.30 25.54 24.33
N ARG A 401 3.26 25.77 23.42
CA ARG A 401 3.86 27.10 23.23
C ARG A 401 2.85 28.10 22.67
N GLY A 402 2.00 27.68 21.73
CA GLY A 402 0.92 28.50 21.18
C GLY A 402 -0.07 28.92 22.25
N TRP A 403 -0.51 27.96 23.09
CA TRP A 403 -1.40 28.21 24.21
C TRP A 403 -0.77 29.10 25.29
N ALA A 404 0.52 28.90 25.61
CA ALA A 404 1.24 29.76 26.54
C ALA A 404 1.36 31.20 26.02
N ARG A 405 1.62 31.39 24.72
CA ARG A 405 1.61 32.73 24.09
C ARG A 405 0.23 33.37 24.16
N LEU A 406 -0.84 32.61 23.86
CA LEU A 406 -2.22 33.09 23.93
C LEU A 406 -2.60 33.52 25.36
N LEU A 407 -2.17 32.76 26.36
CA LEU A 407 -2.40 33.05 27.78
C LEU A 407 -1.34 33.96 28.42
N ARG A 408 -0.39 34.50 27.66
CA ARG A 408 0.74 35.32 28.16
C ARG A 408 1.51 34.68 29.32
N ARG A 409 1.65 33.35 29.31
CA ARG A 409 2.41 32.57 30.29
C ARG A 409 3.85 32.34 29.81
N PRO A 410 4.80 32.10 30.73
CA PRO A 410 6.19 31.78 30.38
C PRO A 410 6.26 30.53 29.48
N GLU A 411 7.27 30.49 28.61
CA GLU A 411 7.40 29.39 27.65
C GLU A 411 7.56 28.04 28.36
N PRO A 412 6.76 27.02 28.00
CA PRO A 412 6.86 25.71 28.60
C PRO A 412 8.16 25.02 28.14
N ALA A 413 8.78 24.27 29.05
CA ALA A 413 9.99 23.50 28.74
C ALA A 413 9.74 22.49 27.59
N PRO A 414 10.79 22.14 26.81
CA PRO A 414 10.71 21.13 25.77
C PRO A 414 10.14 19.80 26.28
N VAL A 415 9.44 19.09 25.40
CA VAL A 415 8.94 17.74 25.69
C VAL A 415 10.14 16.78 25.63
N ASP A 416 10.43 16.12 26.75
CA ASP A 416 11.49 15.13 26.82
C ASP A 416 11.00 13.77 26.30
N VAL A 417 11.05 13.61 24.98
CA VAL A 417 10.63 12.37 24.29
C VAL A 417 11.47 11.16 24.70
N ALA A 418 12.68 11.35 25.24
CA ALA A 418 13.50 10.25 25.78
C ALA A 418 12.82 9.54 26.95
N MET A 419 11.85 10.18 27.61
CA MET A 419 11.13 9.54 28.72
C MET A 419 10.18 8.43 28.29
N LEU A 420 9.87 8.37 27.01
CA LEU A 420 9.03 7.33 26.43
C LEU A 420 9.87 6.19 25.82
N THR A 421 11.20 6.22 25.92
CA THR A 421 12.10 5.17 25.43
C THR A 421 11.73 3.75 25.91
N PRO A 422 11.33 3.52 27.17
CA PRO A 422 10.99 2.14 27.57
C PRO A 422 9.69 1.65 26.91
N VAL A 423 8.73 2.54 26.65
CA VAL A 423 7.55 2.21 25.83
C VAL A 423 7.99 1.92 24.39
N ALA A 424 8.90 2.72 23.85
CA ALA A 424 9.47 2.49 22.52
C ALA A 424 10.13 1.10 22.41
N TYR A 425 10.88 0.66 23.42
CA TYR A 425 11.48 -0.68 23.44
C TYR A 425 10.45 -1.81 23.49
N VAL A 426 9.37 -1.65 24.25
CA VAL A 426 8.26 -2.64 24.25
C VAL A 426 7.63 -2.70 22.85
N VAL A 427 7.36 -1.55 22.23
CA VAL A 427 6.78 -1.51 20.88
C VAL A 427 7.72 -2.12 19.84
N VAL A 428 9.02 -1.82 19.89
CA VAL A 428 10.02 -2.45 19.02
C VAL A 428 10.06 -3.96 19.22
N ALA A 429 9.99 -4.44 20.46
CA ALA A 429 9.95 -5.87 20.74
C ALA A 429 8.68 -6.51 20.15
N CYS A 430 7.52 -5.88 20.28
CA CYS A 430 6.28 -6.34 19.65
C CYS A 430 6.40 -6.40 18.12
N PHE A 431 6.95 -5.36 17.48
CA PHE A 431 7.17 -5.37 16.03
C PHE A 431 8.19 -6.41 15.59
N LEU A 432 9.24 -6.66 16.37
CA LEU A 432 10.20 -7.71 16.05
C LEU A 432 9.54 -9.09 16.13
N VAL A 433 8.77 -9.35 17.18
CA VAL A 433 8.00 -10.60 17.31
C VAL A 433 7.03 -10.72 16.13
N PHE A 434 6.24 -9.70 15.84
CA PHE A 434 5.30 -9.70 14.72
C PHE A 434 6.00 -9.92 13.37
N SER A 435 7.16 -9.30 13.15
CA SER A 435 7.96 -9.49 11.93
C SER A 435 8.48 -10.93 11.81
N VAL A 436 8.84 -11.57 12.92
CA VAL A 436 9.23 -12.99 12.94
C VAL A 436 8.03 -13.90 12.65
N VAL A 437 6.87 -13.60 13.24
CA VAL A 437 5.62 -14.34 12.94
C VAL A 437 5.28 -14.22 11.46
N LEU A 438 5.32 -13.02 10.88
CA LEU A 438 5.12 -12.79 9.45
C LEU A 438 6.16 -13.51 8.60
N LEU A 439 7.43 -13.49 8.98
CA LEU A 439 8.48 -14.22 8.27
C LEU A 439 8.21 -15.73 8.22
N VAL A 440 7.80 -16.31 9.35
CA VAL A 440 7.44 -17.74 9.43
C VAL A 440 6.18 -18.01 8.59
N ALA A 441 5.15 -17.17 8.72
CA ALA A 441 3.92 -17.27 7.93
C ALA A 441 4.23 -17.22 6.43
N ASP A 442 4.95 -16.19 5.96
CA ASP A 442 5.29 -16.02 4.54
C ASP A 442 6.13 -17.17 3.97
N LEU A 443 6.95 -17.82 4.79
CA LEU A 443 7.82 -18.94 4.36
C LEU A 443 7.06 -20.26 4.26
N PHE A 444 6.20 -20.57 5.24
CA PHE A 444 5.55 -21.88 5.37
C PHE A 444 4.10 -21.90 4.92
N ASN A 445 3.39 -20.78 5.03
CA ASN A 445 1.99 -20.62 4.68
C ASN A 445 1.78 -19.27 3.97
N PRO A 446 2.25 -19.12 2.72
CA PRO A 446 2.21 -17.85 1.98
C PRO A 446 0.77 -17.45 1.61
N VAL A 447 0.50 -16.15 1.52
CA VAL A 447 -0.70 -15.67 0.83
C VAL A 447 -0.59 -16.04 -0.65
N ARG A 448 -1.65 -16.65 -1.19
CA ARG A 448 -1.73 -17.00 -2.62
C ARG A 448 -2.67 -16.04 -3.31
N LEU A 449 -2.13 -15.24 -4.23
CA LEU A 449 -2.92 -14.32 -5.05
C LEU A 449 -3.48 -14.99 -6.31
N PHE A 450 -2.94 -16.14 -6.71
CA PHE A 450 -3.17 -16.72 -8.04
C PHE A 450 -3.50 -18.23 -8.03
N GLY A 451 -3.88 -18.79 -6.86
CA GLY A 451 -4.15 -20.22 -6.65
C GLY A 451 -3.06 -20.96 -5.87
#